data_AF-A0A7J9E6R4-F1
#
_entry.id   AF-A0A7J9E6R4-F1
#
_cell.length_a   1.000
_cell.length_b   1.000
_cell.length_c   1.000
_cell.angle_alpha   90.00
_cell.angle_beta   90.00
_cell.angle_gamma   90.00
#
_symmetry.space_group_name_H-M   'P 1'
#
loop_
_entity.id
_entity.type
_entity.pdbx_description
1 polymer ?
#
loop_
_entity_poly.entity_id
_entity_poly.type
_entity_poly.pdbx_seq_one_letter_code
_entity_poly.pdbx_strand_id
1 'polypeptide(L)'
;SDQFVGPSSSLDLQLSISLRPVHQHPSYRNDFDRVESLKQRTAEQIRLAAIEKAYAERVRELTKREMEMARSDFARAKHVWKRAREDVEKAEKMKERATLQIDSTCMEITCQSCRQRFKP
;
A
#
# COMPACT_ATOMS: atom_id res chain seq x y z
N SER A 1 75.19 36.03 -53.47
CA SER A 1 75.10 35.18 -54.67
C SER A 1 74.01 34.16 -54.43
N ASP A 2 72.86 34.41 -55.05
CA ASP A 2 71.66 33.61 -55.01
C ASP A 2 71.89 32.19 -55.56
N GLN A 3 71.32 31.19 -54.90
CA GLN A 3 71.06 29.88 -55.50
C GLN A 3 69.56 29.64 -55.47
N PHE A 4 68.92 29.80 -56.62
CA PHE A 4 67.55 29.38 -56.86
C PHE A 4 67.52 28.47 -58.10
N VAL A 5 67.03 27.24 -57.87
CA VAL A 5 66.15 26.44 -58.74
C VAL A 5 66.80 25.79 -59.97
N GLY A 6 66.63 24.48 -60.21
CA GLY A 6 65.74 23.54 -59.54
C GLY A 6 65.94 22.11 -60.01
N PRO A 7 65.27 21.13 -59.37
CA PRO A 7 65.29 19.76 -59.83
C PRO A 7 64.27 19.56 -60.95
N SER A 8 64.79 19.01 -62.05
CA SER A 8 64.06 18.55 -63.22
C SER A 8 62.90 17.63 -62.86
N SER A 9 61.78 17.89 -63.53
CA SER A 9 60.53 17.15 -63.53
C SER A 9 60.69 15.63 -63.68
N SER A 10 60.20 14.88 -62.68
CA SER A 10 59.73 13.52 -62.88
C SER A 10 58.49 13.32 -62.02
N LEU A 11 57.33 13.69 -62.57
CA LEU A 11 56.03 13.38 -61.99
C LEU A 11 55.73 11.91 -62.30
N ASP A 12 56.12 11.02 -61.40
CA ASP A 12 55.73 9.62 -61.45
C ASP A 12 54.30 9.50 -60.91
N LEU A 13 53.31 9.56 -61.81
CA LEU A 13 51.90 9.40 -61.47
C LEU A 13 51.62 7.92 -61.18
N GLN A 14 51.95 7.46 -59.97
CA GLN A 14 51.51 6.15 -59.49
C GLN A 14 50.00 6.15 -59.23
N LEU A 15 49.23 5.65 -60.19
CA LEU A 15 47.81 5.36 -60.07
C LEU A 15 47.60 4.13 -59.15
N SER A 16 47.58 4.38 -57.84
CA SER A 16 47.10 3.38 -56.88
C SER A 16 45.58 3.33 -56.92
N ILE A 17 45.02 2.40 -57.70
CA ILE A 17 43.60 2.03 -57.61
C ILE A 17 43.35 1.51 -56.19
N SER A 18 42.73 2.36 -55.36
CA SER A 18 42.21 1.96 -54.06
C SER A 18 41.03 1.02 -54.28
N LEU A 19 41.27 -0.29 -54.34
CA LEU A 19 40.26 -1.27 -54.00
C LEU A 19 40.10 -1.23 -52.48
N ARG A 20 39.30 -0.27 -51.99
CA ARG A 20 38.77 -0.37 -50.63
C ARG A 20 38.03 -1.70 -50.58
N PRO A 21 38.29 -2.57 -49.59
CA PRO A 21 37.32 -3.60 -49.26
C PRO A 21 35.99 -2.87 -49.09
N VAL A 22 34.92 -3.36 -49.73
CA VAL A 22 33.57 -2.96 -49.35
C VAL A 22 33.48 -3.26 -47.86
N HIS A 23 33.71 -2.24 -47.04
CA HIS A 23 33.46 -2.30 -45.62
C HIS A 23 31.98 -2.62 -45.53
N GLN A 24 31.67 -3.83 -45.08
CA GLN A 24 30.36 -4.11 -44.50
C GLN A 24 30.13 -2.99 -43.49
N HIS A 25 29.22 -2.08 -43.83
CA HIS A 25 28.99 -0.85 -43.10
C HIS A 25 28.82 -1.16 -41.60
N PRO A 26 29.69 -0.65 -40.70
CA PRO A 26 29.61 -0.88 -39.26
C PRO A 26 28.33 -0.29 -38.62
N SER A 27 27.62 0.59 -39.33
CA SER A 27 26.44 1.29 -38.83
C SER A 27 25.26 0.37 -38.53
N TYR A 28 24.98 -0.60 -39.40
CA TYR A 28 23.81 -1.47 -39.25
C TYR A 28 23.95 -2.51 -38.12
N ARG A 29 25.18 -2.91 -37.82
CA ARG A 29 25.47 -3.88 -36.75
C ARG A 29 25.31 -3.22 -35.37
N ASN A 30 25.80 -1.99 -35.23
CA ASN A 30 25.65 -1.20 -33.99
C ASN A 30 24.19 -0.84 -33.68
N ASP A 31 23.36 -0.54 -34.69
CA ASP A 31 21.94 -0.26 -34.48
C ASP A 31 21.16 -1.51 -34.04
N PHE A 32 21.50 -2.69 -34.58
CA PHE A 32 20.90 -3.95 -34.16
C PHE A 32 21.23 -4.29 -32.69
N ASP A 33 22.51 -4.16 -32.30
CA ASP A 33 22.95 -4.42 -30.92
C ASP A 33 22.32 -3.43 -29.92
N ARG A 34 22.12 -2.17 -30.34
CA ARG A 34 21.41 -1.17 -29.53
C ARG A 34 19.92 -1.48 -29.39
N VAL A 35 19.26 -1.95 -30.45
CA VAL A 35 17.86 -2.36 -30.39
C VAL A 35 17.70 -3.61 -29.52
N GLU A 36 18.63 -4.57 -29.61
CA GLU A 36 18.57 -5.80 -28.82
C GLU A 36 18.81 -5.53 -27.32
N SER A 37 19.79 -4.69 -26.98
CA SER A 37 19.99 -4.25 -25.59
C SER A 37 18.79 -3.48 -25.04
N LEU A 38 18.10 -2.68 -25.87
CA LEU A 38 16.87 -1.99 -25.46
C LEU A 38 15.75 -2.99 -25.18
N LYS A 39 15.51 -3.96 -26.07
CA LYS A 39 14.51 -5.02 -25.86
C LYS A 39 14.78 -5.80 -24.58
N GLN A 40 16.04 -6.16 -24.32
CA GLN A 40 16.41 -6.88 -23.10
C GLN A 40 16.11 -6.04 -21.84
N ARG A 41 16.44 -4.75 -21.86
CA ARG A 41 16.09 -3.82 -20.76
C ARG A 41 14.58 -3.71 -20.58
N THR A 42 13.82 -3.54 -21.66
CA THR A 42 12.36 -3.48 -21.59
C THR A 42 11.77 -4.77 -21.05
N ALA A 43 12.24 -5.94 -21.49
CA ALA A 43 11.79 -7.23 -20.99
C ALA A 43 12.06 -7.37 -19.49
N GLU A 44 13.23 -6.94 -19.02
CA GLU A 44 13.56 -6.95 -17.59
C GLU A 44 12.67 -5.98 -16.78
N GLN A 45 12.40 -4.79 -17.30
CA GLN A 45 11.47 -3.85 -16.64
C GLN A 45 10.04 -4.40 -16.56
N ILE A 46 9.57 -5.07 -17.62
CA ILE A 46 8.26 -5.74 -17.61
C ILE A 46 8.25 -6.85 -16.56
N ARG A 47 9.32 -7.64 -16.45
CA ARG A 47 9.45 -8.71 -15.45
C ARG A 47 9.39 -8.16 -14.03
N LEU A 48 10.12 -7.09 -13.74
CA LEU A 48 10.13 -6.44 -12.43
C LEU A 48 8.75 -5.86 -12.09
N ALA A 49 8.14 -5.13 -13.03
CA ALA A 49 6.80 -4.57 -12.86
C ALA A 49 5.74 -5.65 -12.62
N ALA A 50 5.86 -6.81 -13.27
CA ALA A 50 4.95 -7.94 -13.03
C ALA A 50 5.07 -8.51 -11.61
N ILE A 51 6.30 -8.61 -11.07
CA ILE A 51 6.55 -9.05 -9.70
C ILE A 51 5.96 -8.05 -8.70
N GLU A 52 6.24 -6.76 -8.88
CA GLU A 52 5.72 -5.70 -8.01
C GLU A 52 4.19 -5.65 -8.03
N LYS A 53 3.58 -5.79 -9.22
CA LYS A 53 2.13 -5.86 -9.37
C LYS A 53 1.54 -7.04 -8.61
N ALA A 54 2.10 -8.23 -8.75
CA ALA A 54 1.62 -9.43 -8.05
C ALA A 54 1.71 -9.28 -6.52
N TYR A 55 2.78 -8.63 -6.03
CA TYR A 55 2.92 -8.30 -4.62
C TYR A 55 1.84 -7.31 -4.16
N ALA A 56 1.65 -6.21 -4.90
CA ALA A 56 0.64 -5.19 -4.57
C ALA A 56 -0.79 -5.77 -4.57
N GLU A 57 -1.11 -6.65 -5.52
CA GLU A 57 -2.40 -7.34 -5.59
C GLU A 57 -2.63 -8.25 -4.39
N ARG A 58 -1.60 -9.01 -3.98
CA ARG A 58 -1.67 -9.86 -2.77
C ARG A 58 -1.94 -9.02 -1.52
N VAL A 59 -1.21 -7.91 -1.35
CA VAL A 59 -1.41 -7.02 -0.20
C VAL A 59 -2.82 -6.46 -0.19
N ARG A 60 -3.34 -5.98 -1.32
CA ARG A 60 -4.72 -5.47 -1.43
C ARG A 60 -5.75 -6.52 -1.03
N GLU A 61 -5.58 -7.75 -1.49
CA GLU A 61 -6.50 -8.84 -1.19
C GLU A 61 -6.45 -9.23 0.29
N LEU A 62 -5.27 -9.24 0.92
CA LEU A 62 -5.13 -9.44 2.37
C LEU A 62 -5.84 -8.32 3.15
N THR A 63 -5.58 -7.06 2.80
CA THR A 63 -6.24 -5.91 3.44
C THR A 63 -7.75 -5.98 3.29
N LYS A 64 -8.27 -6.40 2.13
CA LYS A 64 -9.71 -6.55 1.92
C LYS A 64 -10.32 -7.57 2.90
N ARG A 65 -9.67 -8.73 3.06
CA ARG A 65 -10.12 -9.76 4.01
C ARG A 65 -10.07 -9.28 5.46
N GLU A 66 -9.00 -8.59 5.84
CA GLU A 66 -8.88 -7.98 7.17
C GLU A 66 -9.99 -6.97 7.44
N MET A 67 -10.31 -6.12 6.45
CA MET A 67 -11.42 -5.17 6.56
C MET A 67 -12.77 -5.88 6.71
N GLU A 68 -13.01 -6.96 5.98
CA GLU A 68 -14.24 -7.75 6.09
C GLU A 68 -14.38 -8.40 7.47
N MET A 69 -13.31 -9.00 7.99
CA MET A 69 -13.27 -9.55 9.35
C MET A 69 -13.52 -8.47 10.40
N ALA A 70 -12.84 -7.34 10.32
CA ALA A 70 -13.01 -6.22 11.24
C ALA A 70 -14.46 -5.68 11.23
N ARG A 71 -15.10 -5.61 10.06
CA ARG A 71 -16.51 -5.21 9.92
C ARG A 71 -17.45 -6.21 10.61
N SER A 72 -17.24 -7.50 10.39
CA SER A 72 -18.02 -8.57 11.02
C SER A 72 -17.88 -8.55 12.54
N ASP A 73 -16.65 -8.40 13.04
CA ASP A 73 -16.33 -8.32 14.45
C ASP A 73 -16.95 -7.09 15.11
N PHE A 74 -16.87 -5.94 14.47
CA PHE A 74 -17.52 -4.72 14.94
C PHE A 74 -19.04 -4.86 15.00
N ALA A 75 -19.66 -5.45 13.98
CA ALA A 75 -21.10 -5.71 13.98
C ALA A 75 -21.52 -6.62 15.14
N ARG A 76 -20.75 -7.70 15.38
CA ARG A 76 -20.96 -8.61 16.52
C ARG A 76 -20.80 -7.89 17.86
N ALA A 77 -19.73 -7.11 18.03
CA ALA A 77 -19.49 -6.33 19.25
C ALA A 77 -20.63 -5.33 19.51
N LYS A 78 -21.09 -4.62 18.48
CA LYS A 78 -22.21 -3.69 18.57
C LYS A 78 -23.51 -4.39 19.01
N HIS A 79 -23.78 -5.59 18.50
CA HIS A 79 -24.94 -6.38 18.90
C HIS A 79 -24.88 -6.77 20.38
N VAL A 80 -23.72 -7.26 20.85
CA VAL A 80 -23.50 -7.59 22.27
C VAL A 80 -23.65 -6.36 23.15
N TRP A 81 -23.04 -5.23 22.77
CA TRP A 81 -23.14 -3.98 23.51
C TRP A 81 -24.58 -3.49 23.64
N LYS A 82 -25.38 -3.58 22.57
CA LYS A 82 -26.79 -3.17 22.61
C LYS A 82 -27.57 -4.02 23.61
N ARG A 83 -27.41 -5.35 23.59
CA ARG A 83 -28.07 -6.25 24.56
C ARG A 83 -27.63 -5.97 25.99
N ALA A 84 -26.33 -5.83 26.23
CA ALA A 84 -25.81 -5.51 27.55
C ALA A 84 -26.38 -4.18 28.09
N ARG A 85 -26.54 -3.18 27.21
CA ARG A 85 -27.15 -1.90 27.60
C ARG A 85 -28.63 -2.05 27.98
N GLU A 86 -29.40 -2.83 27.23
CA GLU A 86 -30.80 -3.13 27.57
C GLU A 86 -30.92 -3.87 28.91
N ASP A 87 -30.00 -4.79 29.20
CA ASP A 87 -30.00 -5.54 30.45
C ASP A 87 -29.60 -4.67 31.64
N VAL A 88 -28.63 -3.76 31.47
CA VAL A 88 -28.29 -2.75 32.49
C VAL A 88 -29.49 -1.84 32.77
N GLU A 89 -30.22 -1.39 31.75
CA GLU A 89 -31.41 -0.54 31.95
C GLU A 89 -32.50 -1.28 32.75
N LYS A 90 -32.73 -2.57 32.48
CA LYS A 90 -33.67 -3.39 33.26
C LYS A 90 -33.21 -3.53 34.71
N ALA A 91 -31.93 -3.82 34.93
CA ALA A 91 -31.36 -3.97 36.26
C ALA A 91 -31.50 -2.67 37.08
N GLU A 92 -31.25 -1.52 36.46
CA GLU A 92 -31.42 -0.20 37.09
C GLU A 92 -32.89 0.06 37.49
N LYS A 93 -33.86 -0.24 36.60
CA LYS A 93 -35.30 -0.13 36.93
C LYS A 93 -35.71 -1.07 38.06
N MET A 94 -35.17 -2.29 38.09
CA MET A 94 -35.42 -3.24 39.18
C MET A 94 -34.83 -2.74 40.50
N LYS A 95 -33.61 -2.21 40.47
CA LYS A 95 -32.95 -1.61 41.64
C LYS A 95 -33.79 -0.47 42.22
N GLU A 96 -34.24 0.47 41.40
CA GLU A 96 -35.08 1.58 41.84
C GLU A 96 -36.36 1.11 42.54
N ARG A 97 -37.07 0.14 41.94
CA ARG A 97 -38.27 -0.45 42.55
C ARG A 97 -37.98 -1.15 43.88
N ALA A 98 -36.89 -1.91 43.94
CA ALA A 98 -36.48 -2.62 45.14
C ALA A 98 -36.13 -1.64 46.27
N THR A 99 -35.39 -0.56 45.97
CA THR A 99 -35.07 0.50 46.95
C THR A 99 -36.34 1.12 47.52
N LEU A 100 -37.30 1.51 46.67
CA LEU A 100 -38.57 2.09 47.12
C LEU A 100 -39.37 1.13 48.02
N GLN A 101 -39.41 -0.16 47.67
CA GLN A 101 -40.11 -1.17 48.47
C GLN A 101 -39.43 -1.41 49.83
N ILE A 102 -38.10 -1.47 49.86
CA ILE A 102 -37.33 -1.62 51.09
C ILE A 102 -37.59 -0.43 52.02
N ASP A 103 -37.54 0.79 51.50
CA ASP A 103 -37.79 2.00 52.28
C ASP A 103 -39.20 1.99 52.90
N SER A 104 -40.22 1.63 52.10
CA SER A 104 -41.60 1.49 52.58
C SER A 104 -41.74 0.41 53.66
N THR A 105 -41.14 -0.76 53.44
CA THR A 105 -41.24 -1.92 54.35
C THR A 105 -40.47 -1.65 55.66
N CYS A 106 -39.30 -1.03 55.61
CA CYS A 106 -38.56 -0.60 56.79
C CYS A 106 -39.34 0.40 57.65
N MET A 107 -40.09 1.31 57.00
CA MET A 107 -41.01 2.18 57.73
C MET A 107 -42.13 1.39 58.41
N GLU A 108 -42.63 0.29 57.86
CA GLU A 108 -43.70 -0.51 58.47
C GLU A 108 -43.25 -1.42 59.61
N ILE A 109 -41.98 -1.87 59.60
CA ILE A 109 -41.40 -2.70 60.65
C ILE A 109 -41.03 -1.87 61.90
N THR A 110 -40.78 -0.57 61.74
CA THR A 110 -40.34 0.29 62.86
C THR A 110 -41.49 0.67 63.79
N CYS A 111 -41.23 0.69 65.10
CA CYS A 111 -42.22 1.09 66.10
C CYS A 111 -42.65 2.56 65.90
N GLN A 112 -43.83 2.91 66.42
CA GLN A 112 -44.43 4.25 66.22
C GLN A 112 -43.53 5.40 66.75
N SER A 113 -42.76 5.16 67.82
CA SER A 113 -41.78 6.13 68.33
C SER A 113 -40.60 6.34 67.37
N CYS A 114 -40.08 5.28 66.75
CA CYS A 114 -39.03 5.38 65.74
C CYS A 114 -39.55 6.10 64.49
N ARG A 115 -40.77 5.78 64.02
CA ARG A 115 -41.41 6.47 62.88
C ARG A 115 -41.48 7.98 63.03
N GLN A 116 -41.80 8.50 64.21
CA GLN A 116 -41.88 9.94 64.48
C GLN A 116 -40.51 10.66 64.41
N ARG A 117 -39.42 9.96 64.72
CA ARG A 117 -38.06 10.55 64.72
C ARG A 117 -37.40 10.62 63.34
N PHE A 118 -37.87 9.82 62.38
CA PHE A 118 -37.31 9.73 61.04
C PHE A 118 -38.22 10.32 59.95
N LYS A 119 -39.32 10.99 60.31
CA LYS A 119 -40.05 11.86 59.38
C LYS A 119 -39.28 13.17 59.18
N PRO A 120 -39.26 13.75 57.96
CA PRO A 120 -38.69 15.07 57.71
C PRO A 120 -39.33 16.16 58.58
#